data_AF-A0A2D6BUB3-F1
#
_entry.id   AF-A0A2D6BUB3-F1
#
_cell.length_a   1.000
_cell.length_b   1.000
_cell.length_c   1.000
_cell.angle_alpha   90.00
_cell.angle_beta   90.00
_cell.angle_gamma   90.00
#
_symmetry.space_group_name_H-M   'P 1'
#
loop_
_entity.id
_entity.type
_entity.pdbx_description
1 polymer ?
#
loop_
_entity_poly.entity_id
_entity_poly.type
_entity_poly.pdbx_seq_one_letter_code
_entity_poly.pdbx_strand_id
1 'polypeptide(L)'
;MAEVESAWHRFPGYRIDLEPCHATGRALRGDLVLAESEACLVVRESDHEAQLYFPIGDVRWEHFSETDHHTICPFKGEADYWSLVAAGETLENVAWTYRRPFDEVAGLEGHVAFYADRLRVELVEAWSAEPGERVTYRFPTWGDARDLARLIDVEPQGPGHFVSPPYPDPPLGTFLPIPEERKPRRVVEAGHLLGQAIVAASKVVPDQRVVSASMIFSRAASFDAPIDVGVEVLRGGRSFSTVEARVAQGDTLRAVGILLMDAGAGDSIRGSAAMPDVPGPARCAPLDLGVTGRELRIVDGAYDPDPARVGPPEIFAWIRFREPPAAPSLHAALLAQSTGHWTIAAAMRPHEGVGQAMAHVTLSTGIMAIDIAFHDEVDVGEWLLYANPAVYSGRGQAQGQGRVFAADGRLVASYSVHAMIREFVTDPAGLGGPSSAM
;
A
#
# COMPACT_ATOMS: atom_id res chain seq x y z
N MET A 1 44.14 9.06 9.15
CA MET A 1 42.82 8.38 9.29
C MET A 1 42.98 6.98 8.75
N ALA A 2 42.46 5.97 9.45
CA ALA A 2 42.43 4.61 8.94
C ALA A 2 41.56 4.60 7.67
N GLU A 3 42.06 3.98 6.60
CA GLU A 3 41.31 3.79 5.37
C GLU A 3 40.10 2.91 5.68
N VAL A 4 38.89 3.41 5.41
CA VAL A 4 37.66 2.66 5.65
C VAL A 4 37.60 1.53 4.63
N GLU A 5 37.72 0.28 5.10
CA GLU A 5 37.69 -0.88 4.22
C GLU A 5 36.25 -1.18 3.77
N SER A 6 36.03 -1.20 2.45
CA SER A 6 34.76 -1.60 1.84
C SER A 6 34.42 -3.07 2.14
N ALA A 7 33.18 -3.33 2.55
CA ALA A 7 32.67 -4.67 2.82
C ALA A 7 32.02 -5.35 1.60
N TRP A 8 31.93 -4.68 0.43
CA TRP A 8 31.29 -5.23 -0.77
C TRP A 8 31.80 -6.63 -1.15
N HIS A 9 33.11 -6.85 -1.08
CA HIS A 9 33.74 -8.14 -1.37
C HIS A 9 33.34 -9.27 -0.40
N ARG A 10 32.90 -8.95 0.83
CA ARG A 10 32.48 -9.92 1.86
C ARG A 10 31.01 -10.27 1.75
N PHE A 11 30.20 -9.42 1.12
CA PHE A 11 28.75 -9.58 1.00
C PHE A 11 28.30 -9.46 -0.47
N PRO A 12 28.61 -10.46 -1.32
CA PRO A 12 28.34 -10.39 -2.75
C PRO A 12 26.85 -10.33 -3.14
N GLY A 13 25.94 -10.57 -2.19
CA GLY A 13 24.49 -10.44 -2.39
C GLY A 13 23.89 -9.15 -1.83
N TYR A 14 24.67 -8.31 -1.15
CA TYR A 14 24.20 -7.03 -0.63
C TYR A 14 24.03 -6.06 -1.79
N ARG A 15 22.93 -5.31 -1.80
CA ARG A 15 22.60 -4.38 -2.88
C ARG A 15 22.29 -2.99 -2.34
N ILE A 16 22.77 -1.99 -3.07
CA ILE A 16 22.38 -0.59 -2.93
C ILE A 16 22.06 -0.09 -4.34
N ASP A 17 20.79 0.15 -4.62
CA ASP A 17 20.30 0.63 -5.90
C ASP A 17 20.00 2.14 -5.77
N LEU A 18 20.55 2.94 -6.70
CA LEU A 18 20.33 4.38 -6.79
C LEU A 18 19.47 4.66 -8.02
N GLU A 19 18.24 5.11 -7.81
CA GLU A 19 17.26 5.34 -8.88
C GLU A 19 16.84 6.81 -8.91
N PRO A 20 16.75 7.46 -10.08
CA PRO A 20 16.16 8.78 -10.18
C PRO A 20 14.73 8.82 -9.63
N CYS A 21 14.43 9.79 -8.78
CA CYS A 21 13.07 10.03 -8.31
C CYS A 21 12.25 10.71 -9.41
N HIS A 22 11.07 10.17 -9.72
CA HIS A 22 10.17 10.74 -10.75
C HIS A 22 9.13 11.72 -10.19
N ALA A 23 9.23 12.06 -8.90
CA ALA A 23 8.39 13.05 -8.21
C ALA A 23 9.26 14.17 -7.64
N THR A 24 8.66 15.32 -7.32
CA THR A 24 9.37 16.37 -6.57
C THR A 24 9.55 15.91 -5.13
N GLY A 25 10.80 15.73 -4.69
CA GLY A 25 11.12 15.47 -3.29
C GLY A 25 11.05 16.74 -2.46
N ARG A 26 10.59 16.64 -1.21
CA ARG A 26 10.63 17.73 -0.22
C ARG A 26 11.06 17.21 1.15
N ALA A 27 11.88 17.98 1.84
CA ALA A 27 12.19 17.79 3.26
C ALA A 27 11.71 19.01 4.06
N LEU A 28 10.93 18.81 5.12
CA LEU A 28 10.29 19.87 5.89
C LEU A 28 10.38 19.66 7.41
N ARG A 29 10.38 20.79 8.14
CA ARG A 29 10.12 20.85 9.59
C ARG A 29 8.91 21.77 9.82
N GLY A 30 7.76 21.18 10.14
CA GLY A 30 6.50 21.94 10.13
C GLY A 30 6.23 22.46 8.71
N ASP A 31 6.07 23.77 8.55
CA ASP A 31 5.89 24.42 7.24
C ASP A 31 7.20 24.94 6.63
N LEU A 32 8.33 24.80 7.34
CA LEU A 32 9.63 25.21 6.84
C LEU A 32 10.17 24.16 5.87
N VAL A 33 10.28 24.54 4.59
CA VAL A 33 10.95 23.73 3.57
C VAL A 33 12.47 23.83 3.75
N LEU A 34 13.13 22.68 3.90
CA LEU A 34 14.56 22.52 4.11
C LEU A 34 15.29 22.11 2.82
N ALA A 35 14.61 21.33 1.97
CA ALA A 35 15.07 20.98 0.62
C ALA A 35 13.86 20.71 -0.27
N GLU A 36 13.95 21.05 -1.56
CA GLU A 36 12.97 20.71 -2.58
C GLU A 36 13.68 20.49 -3.92
N SER A 37 13.48 19.34 -4.55
CA SER A 37 14.17 19.00 -5.80
C SER A 37 13.37 18.05 -6.68
N GLU A 38 13.51 18.19 -8.00
CA GLU A 38 13.04 17.22 -9.00
C GLU A 38 14.15 16.25 -9.44
N ALA A 39 15.36 16.41 -8.91
CA ALA A 39 16.54 15.61 -9.23
C ALA A 39 16.99 14.75 -8.05
N CYS A 40 16.07 14.37 -7.16
CA CYS A 40 16.36 13.46 -6.06
C CYS A 40 16.72 12.05 -6.56
N LEU A 41 17.48 11.31 -5.75
CA LEU A 41 17.71 9.89 -5.89
C LEU A 41 16.94 9.13 -4.80
N VAL A 42 16.19 8.09 -5.19
CA VAL A 42 15.69 7.07 -4.28
C VAL A 42 16.78 6.02 -4.12
N VAL A 43 17.23 5.83 -2.89
CA VAL A 43 18.29 4.87 -2.55
C VAL A 43 17.68 3.71 -1.79
N ARG A 44 17.72 2.53 -2.38
CA ARG A 44 17.21 1.29 -1.80
C ARG A 44 18.40 0.41 -1.41
N GLU A 45 18.42 -0.03 -0.17
CA GLU A 45 19.50 -0.85 0.38
C GLU A 45 18.91 -2.10 1.02
N SER A 46 19.57 -3.24 0.83
CA SER A 46 19.14 -4.51 1.41
C SER A 46 18.88 -4.38 2.91
N ASP A 47 17.72 -4.86 3.37
CA ASP A 47 17.28 -4.83 4.77
C ASP A 47 17.12 -3.43 5.40
N HIS A 48 17.09 -2.34 4.61
CA HIS A 48 16.92 -0.98 5.09
C HIS A 48 15.73 -0.27 4.43
N GLU A 49 15.15 0.72 5.14
CA GLU A 49 14.14 1.60 4.54
C GLU A 49 14.78 2.48 3.47
N ALA A 50 14.07 2.65 2.36
CA ALA A 50 14.49 3.54 1.28
C ALA A 50 14.75 4.95 1.81
N GLN A 51 15.79 5.59 1.28
CA GLN A 51 16.19 6.96 1.63
C GLN A 51 16.08 7.86 0.41
N LEU A 52 15.69 9.11 0.63
CA LEU A 52 15.62 10.12 -0.43
C LEU A 52 16.83 11.04 -0.32
N TYR A 53 17.63 11.08 -1.37
CA TYR A 53 18.84 11.88 -1.48
C TYR A 53 18.59 13.08 -2.39
N PHE A 54 18.81 14.28 -1.88
CA PHE A 54 18.63 15.55 -2.56
C PHE A 54 19.98 16.04 -3.08
N PRO A 55 20.07 16.63 -4.28
CA PRO A 55 21.28 17.35 -4.69
C PRO A 55 21.65 18.42 -3.65
N ILE A 56 22.94 18.51 -3.30
CA ILE A 56 23.43 19.42 -2.26
C ILE A 56 23.07 20.90 -2.52
N GLY A 57 22.92 21.28 -3.80
CA GLY A 57 22.53 22.62 -4.22
C GLY A 57 21.06 22.98 -3.97
N ASP A 58 20.20 21.99 -3.74
CA ASP A 58 18.76 22.17 -3.50
C ASP A 58 18.41 22.19 -1.99
N VAL A 59 19.43 22.08 -1.12
CA VAL A 59 19.30 22.16 0.33
C VAL A 59 19.49 23.62 0.79
N ARG A 60 18.61 24.08 1.68
CA ARG A 60 18.64 25.42 2.28
C ARG A 60 19.59 25.47 3.48
N TRP A 61 20.88 25.59 3.19
CA TRP A 61 21.97 25.53 4.18
C TRP A 61 21.93 26.64 5.24
N GLU A 62 21.18 27.72 5.03
CA GLU A 62 20.95 28.76 6.04
C GLU A 62 20.30 28.25 7.33
N HIS A 63 19.69 27.06 7.29
CA HIS A 63 19.08 26.41 8.44
C HIS A 63 19.96 25.34 9.08
N PHE A 64 21.16 25.09 8.57
CA PHE A 64 22.00 23.97 9.00
C PHE A 64 23.36 24.42 9.50
N SER A 65 23.86 23.74 10.52
CA SER A 65 25.24 23.85 10.98
C SER A 65 25.95 22.51 10.83
N GLU A 66 27.12 22.50 10.21
CA GLU A 66 27.99 21.33 10.16
C GLU A 66 28.40 20.91 11.57
N THR A 67 28.59 19.61 11.76
CA THR A 67 29.00 19.02 13.04
C THR A 67 30.29 18.25 12.87
N ASP A 68 31.02 18.04 13.97
CA ASP A 68 32.16 17.11 14.02
C ASP A 68 31.71 15.63 14.09
N HIS A 69 30.41 15.35 13.93
CA HIS A 69 29.87 14.00 13.97
C HIS A 69 30.04 13.30 12.62
N HIS A 70 30.63 12.11 12.67
CA HIS A 70 30.81 11.25 11.50
C HIS A 70 30.50 9.80 11.85
N THR A 71 30.00 9.05 10.87
CA THR A 71 29.78 7.60 11.01
C THR A 71 30.36 6.86 9.83
N ILE A 72 30.75 5.61 10.03
CA ILE A 72 31.27 4.76 8.97
C ILE A 72 30.19 3.75 8.56
N CYS A 73 29.82 3.79 7.28
CA CYS A 73 29.04 2.75 6.64
C CYS A 73 29.97 1.82 5.85
N PRO A 74 29.96 0.50 6.08
CA PRO A 74 30.86 -0.43 5.40
C PRO A 74 30.60 -0.56 3.88
N PHE A 75 29.47 -0.07 3.39
CA PHE A 75 29.09 -0.12 1.96
C PHE A 75 29.07 1.24 1.27
N LYS A 76 28.95 2.34 2.02
CA LYS A 76 28.85 3.69 1.45
C LYS A 76 30.05 4.58 1.76
N GLY A 77 30.86 4.26 2.78
CA GLY A 77 31.99 5.07 3.21
C GLY A 77 31.68 5.90 4.46
N GLU A 78 32.41 7.00 4.63
CA GLU A 78 32.27 7.92 5.77
C GLU A 78 31.14 8.93 5.50
N ALA A 79 30.21 9.05 6.45
CA ALA A 79 29.12 10.02 6.41
C ALA A 79 29.44 11.23 7.28
N ASP A 80 29.21 12.42 6.75
CA ASP A 80 29.25 13.71 7.44
C ASP A 80 27.83 14.16 7.81
N TYR A 81 27.67 14.86 8.93
CA TYR A 81 26.35 15.23 9.47
C TYR A 81 26.18 16.73 9.72
N TRP A 82 24.93 17.18 9.56
CA TRP A 82 24.48 18.53 9.89
C TRP A 82 23.32 18.52 10.88
N SER A 83 23.32 19.49 11.78
CA SER A 83 22.21 19.77 12.68
C SER A 83 21.33 20.86 12.10
N LEU A 84 20.02 20.70 12.23
CA LEU A 84 19.05 21.74 11.87
C LEU A 84 18.98 22.74 13.02
N VAL A 85 19.17 24.02 12.72
CA VAL A 85 19.02 25.14 13.64
C VAL A 85 17.89 26.03 13.11
N ALA A 86 16.68 25.81 13.61
CA ALA A 86 15.49 26.50 13.11
C ALA A 86 14.50 26.79 14.25
N ALA A 87 13.84 27.96 14.18
CA ALA A 87 12.79 28.37 15.11
C ALA A 87 13.17 28.31 16.61
N GLY A 88 14.46 28.48 16.95
CA GLY A 88 14.95 28.43 18.33
C GLY A 88 15.16 27.02 18.88
N GLU A 89 14.98 25.99 18.06
CA GLU A 89 15.29 24.59 18.37
C GLU A 89 16.50 24.13 17.54
N THR A 90 17.28 23.21 18.12
CA THR A 90 18.32 22.47 17.39
C THR A 90 17.92 21.00 17.33
N LEU A 91 17.83 20.44 16.13
CA LEU A 91 17.73 19.00 15.93
C LEU A 91 19.09 18.48 15.48
N GLU A 92 19.73 17.70 16.34
CA GLU A 92 21.08 17.23 16.11
C GLU A 92 21.13 16.16 15.01
N ASN A 93 22.11 16.32 14.10
CA ASN A 93 22.51 15.32 13.10
C ASN A 93 21.34 14.80 12.25
N VAL A 94 20.45 15.68 11.80
CA VAL A 94 19.24 15.29 11.06
C VAL A 94 19.43 15.13 9.55
N ALA A 95 20.56 15.59 9.02
CA ALA A 95 20.93 15.46 7.63
C ALA A 95 22.34 14.87 7.51
N TRP A 96 22.57 14.02 6.51
CA TRP A 96 23.88 13.42 6.25
C TRP A 96 24.22 13.36 4.77
N THR A 97 25.50 13.27 4.45
CA THR A 97 26.03 13.03 3.10
C THR A 97 27.20 12.07 3.13
N TYR A 98 27.49 11.45 2.01
CA TYR A 98 28.76 10.76 1.76
C TYR A 98 29.59 11.65 0.83
N ARG A 99 30.55 12.41 1.38
CA ARG A 99 31.39 13.32 0.57
C ARG A 99 32.33 12.58 -0.36
N ARG A 100 32.76 11.39 0.07
CA ARG A 100 33.66 10.49 -0.66
C ARG A 100 33.09 9.08 -0.56
N PRO A 101 31.98 8.80 -1.27
CA PRO A 101 31.39 7.48 -1.26
C PRO A 101 32.32 6.46 -1.92
N PHE A 102 32.12 5.18 -1.65
CA PHE A 102 32.82 4.12 -2.40
C PHE A 102 32.37 4.08 -3.87
N ASP A 103 33.22 3.55 -4.74
CA ASP A 103 33.01 3.50 -6.19
C ASP A 103 31.66 2.85 -6.57
N GLU A 104 31.25 1.81 -5.85
CA GLU A 104 29.98 1.10 -6.07
C GLU A 104 28.74 1.99 -5.87
N VAL A 105 28.87 3.08 -5.09
CA VAL A 105 27.80 4.04 -4.80
C VAL A 105 28.25 5.48 -5.08
N ALA A 106 29.17 5.67 -6.04
CA ALA A 106 29.72 6.98 -6.41
C ALA A 106 28.63 8.02 -6.75
N GLY A 107 27.46 7.57 -7.22
CA GLY A 107 26.31 8.43 -7.50
C GLY A 107 25.74 9.18 -6.29
N LEU A 108 26.10 8.80 -5.05
CA LEU A 108 25.73 9.55 -3.83
C LEU A 108 26.55 10.83 -3.64
N GLU A 109 27.69 10.97 -4.34
CA GLU A 109 28.52 12.17 -4.23
C GLU A 109 27.69 13.40 -4.59
N GLY A 110 27.80 14.46 -3.76
CA GLY A 110 27.04 15.68 -3.96
C GLY A 110 25.55 15.58 -3.60
N HIS A 111 25.12 14.55 -2.86
CA HIS A 111 23.73 14.40 -2.40
C HIS A 111 23.60 14.31 -0.88
N VAL A 112 22.49 14.78 -0.33
CA VAL A 112 22.18 14.84 1.10
C VAL A 112 20.87 14.13 1.38
N ALA A 113 20.82 13.31 2.42
CA ALA A 113 19.60 12.67 2.90
C ALA A 113 19.21 13.19 4.29
N PHE A 114 17.96 12.96 4.67
CA PHE A 114 17.35 13.44 5.92
C PHE A 114 16.68 12.29 6.66
N TYR A 115 16.73 12.32 8.00
CA TYR A 115 16.09 11.32 8.84
C TYR A 115 14.56 11.52 8.85
N ALA A 116 13.82 10.66 8.14
CA ALA A 116 12.37 10.78 7.89
C ALA A 116 11.48 10.47 9.12
N ASP A 117 12.06 9.91 10.19
CA ASP A 117 11.48 9.76 11.52
C ASP A 117 11.53 11.08 12.32
N ARG A 118 12.50 11.96 12.01
CA ARG A 118 12.70 13.26 12.67
C ARG A 118 12.20 14.46 11.86
N LEU A 119 12.21 14.33 10.54
CA LEU A 119 11.79 15.35 9.57
C LEU A 119 10.68 14.79 8.66
N ARG A 120 9.82 15.66 8.15
CA ARG A 120 8.80 15.26 7.18
C ARG A 120 9.45 15.22 5.80
N VAL A 121 9.66 14.03 5.27
CA VAL A 121 10.11 13.82 3.89
C VAL A 121 8.92 13.41 3.05
N GLU A 122 8.73 14.05 1.90
CA GLU A 122 7.55 13.88 1.05
C GLU A 122 7.94 13.77 -0.43
N LEU A 123 7.12 13.05 -1.18
CA LEU A 123 7.09 13.05 -2.64
C LEU A 123 5.85 13.79 -3.11
N VAL A 124 6.00 14.68 -4.08
CA VAL A 124 4.90 15.43 -4.69
C VAL A 124 4.80 15.06 -6.16
N GLU A 125 3.76 14.33 -6.53
CA GLU A 125 3.49 13.95 -7.91
C GLU A 125 2.58 14.98 -8.60
N ALA A 126 2.90 15.33 -9.84
CA ALA A 126 1.96 15.99 -10.74
C ALA A 126 1.11 14.94 -11.47
N TRP A 127 -0.20 15.05 -11.36
CA TRP A 127 -1.16 14.11 -11.96
C TRP A 127 -1.76 14.62 -13.27
N SER A 128 -1.81 15.94 -13.46
CA SER A 128 -2.24 16.58 -14.70
C SER A 128 -1.12 17.44 -15.29
N ALA A 129 -1.10 17.58 -16.62
CA ALA A 129 -0.29 18.60 -17.30
C ALA A 129 -0.78 20.03 -17.01
N GLU A 130 -2.05 20.18 -16.60
CA GLU A 130 -2.61 21.42 -16.06
C GLU A 130 -1.96 21.73 -14.69
N PRO A 131 -1.47 22.96 -14.45
CA PRO A 131 -0.87 23.33 -13.17
C PRO A 131 -1.92 23.29 -12.05
N GLY A 132 -1.93 22.26 -11.21
CA GLY A 132 -2.73 22.27 -9.99
C GLY A 132 -3.02 20.93 -9.33
N GLU A 133 -3.06 19.83 -10.08
CA GLU A 133 -3.37 18.53 -9.49
C GLU A 133 -2.10 17.85 -8.99
N ARG A 134 -1.74 18.16 -7.74
CA ARG A 134 -0.60 17.57 -7.04
C ARG A 134 -1.07 16.63 -5.95
N VAL A 135 -0.46 15.45 -5.87
CA VAL A 135 -0.69 14.48 -4.79
C VAL A 135 0.59 14.32 -4.00
N THR A 136 0.49 14.42 -2.68
CA THR A 136 1.63 14.35 -1.76
C THR A 136 1.60 13.04 -1.00
N TYR A 137 2.76 12.38 -0.93
CA TYR A 137 2.98 11.14 -0.19
C TYR A 137 4.10 11.35 0.79
N ARG A 138 3.96 10.80 1.99
CA ARG A 138 5.04 10.71 2.97
C ARG A 138 6.03 9.64 2.50
N PHE A 139 7.31 9.98 2.59
CA PHE A 139 8.41 9.07 2.30
C PHE A 139 9.02 8.54 3.61
N PRO A 140 9.47 7.28 3.67
CA PRO A 140 9.46 6.28 2.59
C PRO A 140 8.06 5.73 2.29
N THR A 141 7.85 5.31 1.04
CA THR A 141 6.56 4.83 0.50
C THR A 141 6.57 3.32 0.32
N TRP A 142 5.47 2.60 0.55
CA TRP A 142 5.32 1.16 0.24
C TRP A 142 5.79 0.76 -1.16
N GLY A 143 5.59 1.65 -2.14
CA GLY A 143 5.96 1.45 -3.53
C GLY A 143 5.14 2.37 -4.41
N ASP A 144 4.94 1.96 -5.64
CA ASP A 144 4.05 2.65 -6.56
C ASP A 144 2.88 1.75 -7.03
N ALA A 145 1.94 2.36 -7.76
CA ALA A 145 0.82 1.68 -8.36
C ALA A 145 1.24 0.58 -9.35
N ARG A 146 2.42 0.71 -9.98
CA ARG A 146 2.97 -0.28 -10.92
C ARG A 146 3.49 -1.50 -10.18
N ASP A 147 4.14 -1.32 -9.04
CA ASP A 147 4.51 -2.39 -8.12
C ASP A 147 3.27 -3.15 -7.64
N LEU A 148 2.23 -2.44 -7.20
CA LEU A 148 0.98 -3.07 -6.78
C LEU A 148 0.35 -3.88 -7.91
N ALA A 149 0.25 -3.31 -9.12
CA ALA A 149 -0.29 -4.00 -10.29
C ALA A 149 0.56 -5.24 -10.65
N ARG A 150 1.89 -5.11 -10.64
CA ARG A 150 2.83 -6.19 -10.94
C ARG A 150 2.72 -7.38 -9.98
N LEU A 151 2.49 -7.13 -8.69
CA LEU A 151 2.31 -8.20 -7.70
C LEU A 151 0.94 -8.89 -7.80
N ILE A 152 -0.08 -8.16 -8.27
CA ILE A 152 -1.39 -8.72 -8.56
C ILE A 152 -1.40 -9.50 -9.89
N ASP A 153 -0.58 -9.09 -10.85
CA ASP A 153 -0.46 -9.69 -12.18
C ASP A 153 0.35 -11.01 -12.16
N VAL A 154 -0.24 -12.07 -11.62
CA VAL A 154 0.43 -13.36 -11.41
C VAL A 154 0.91 -14.02 -12.71
N GLU A 155 2.15 -14.47 -12.75
CA GLU A 155 2.79 -15.01 -13.96
C GLU A 155 2.51 -16.51 -14.12
N PRO A 156 2.17 -17.00 -15.32
CA PRO A 156 1.92 -18.42 -15.55
C PRO A 156 3.18 -19.26 -15.38
N GLN A 157 3.08 -20.35 -14.62
CA GLN A 157 4.15 -21.35 -14.45
C GLN A 157 3.75 -22.74 -14.99
N GLY A 158 2.48 -22.91 -15.35
CA GLY A 158 1.94 -24.11 -15.97
C GLY A 158 0.43 -24.01 -16.18
N PRO A 159 -0.21 -25.06 -16.72
CA PRO A 159 -1.65 -25.08 -16.89
C PRO A 159 -2.37 -24.88 -15.54
N GLY A 160 -3.11 -23.77 -15.41
CA GLY A 160 -3.84 -23.44 -14.17
C GLY A 160 -2.96 -23.12 -12.97
N HIS A 161 -1.65 -22.88 -13.14
CA HIS A 161 -0.74 -22.54 -12.06
C HIS A 161 -0.01 -21.23 -12.36
N PHE A 162 -0.09 -20.30 -11.42
CA PHE A 162 0.47 -18.96 -11.52
C PHE A 162 1.25 -18.61 -10.26
N VAL A 163 2.20 -17.69 -10.38
CA VAL A 163 3.05 -17.25 -9.27
C VAL A 163 3.15 -15.72 -9.27
N SER A 164 2.91 -15.11 -8.11
CA SER A 164 3.36 -13.75 -7.83
C SER A 164 4.79 -13.80 -7.31
N PRO A 165 5.70 -12.94 -7.80
CA PRO A 165 7.03 -12.83 -7.24
C PRO A 165 6.98 -12.29 -5.80
N PRO A 166 8.05 -12.48 -5.00
CA PRO A 166 8.21 -11.76 -3.75
C PRO A 166 8.37 -10.26 -4.02
N TYR A 167 8.09 -9.46 -2.99
CA TYR A 167 8.40 -8.05 -2.94
C TYR A 167 9.31 -7.83 -1.72
N PRO A 168 10.64 -8.03 -1.87
CA PRO A 168 11.58 -7.83 -0.77
C PRO A 168 11.67 -6.33 -0.45
N ASP A 169 11.75 -6.03 0.84
CA ASP A 169 11.91 -4.68 1.38
C ASP A 169 10.84 -3.63 0.98
N PRO A 170 9.52 -3.93 1.11
CA PRO A 170 8.48 -2.92 1.01
C PRO A 170 8.65 -1.92 2.16
N PRO A 171 8.71 -0.61 1.90
CA PRO A 171 8.74 0.36 2.96
C PRO A 171 7.38 0.37 3.66
N LEU A 172 7.34 -0.12 4.89
CA LEU A 172 6.17 -0.17 5.77
C LEU A 172 5.14 -1.25 5.38
N GLY A 173 4.63 -1.97 6.38
CA GLY A 173 3.34 -2.66 6.25
C GLY A 173 2.22 -1.63 6.12
N THR A 174 1.08 -2.00 5.54
CA THR A 174 -0.04 -1.11 5.17
C THR A 174 -0.77 -0.39 6.31
N PHE A 175 -0.17 -0.22 7.48
CA PHE A 175 -0.82 0.41 8.62
C PHE A 175 0.09 1.44 9.29
N LEU A 176 -0.57 2.55 9.65
CA LEU A 176 -0.14 3.74 10.40
C LEU A 176 1.19 3.58 11.16
N PRO A 177 2.02 4.64 11.23
CA PRO A 177 3.29 4.60 11.96
C PRO A 177 3.06 4.10 13.40
N ILE A 178 3.53 2.88 13.67
CA ILE A 178 3.51 2.27 15.00
C ILE A 178 4.70 2.86 15.76
N PRO A 179 4.57 3.18 17.07
CA PRO A 179 5.69 3.66 17.88
C PRO A 179 6.90 2.70 17.88
N GLU A 180 8.05 3.28 18.20
CA GLU A 180 9.41 2.72 18.19
C GLU A 180 9.49 1.22 18.57
N GLU A 181 10.32 0.48 17.81
CA GLU A 181 10.78 -0.91 18.04
C GLU A 181 10.05 -2.08 17.34
N ARG A 182 9.03 -1.89 16.50
CA ARG A 182 8.44 -3.03 15.74
C ARG A 182 8.82 -3.03 14.26
N LYS A 183 9.53 -4.09 13.82
CA LYS A 183 9.77 -4.37 12.39
C LYS A 183 8.44 -4.30 11.61
N PRO A 184 8.41 -3.66 10.42
CA PRO A 184 7.20 -3.58 9.62
C PRO A 184 6.66 -4.96 9.27
N ARG A 185 5.34 -5.13 9.36
CA ARG A 185 4.66 -6.37 8.99
C ARG A 185 4.59 -6.47 7.47
N ARG A 186 5.32 -7.41 6.88
CA ARG A 186 5.34 -7.67 5.44
C ARG A 186 4.16 -8.54 4.98
N VAL A 187 2.96 -8.28 5.50
CA VAL A 187 1.77 -9.10 5.26
C VAL A 187 1.09 -8.70 3.96
N VAL A 188 0.72 -9.69 3.15
CA VAL A 188 -0.14 -9.48 1.97
C VAL A 188 -1.60 -9.48 2.39
N GLU A 189 -2.31 -8.44 1.99
CA GLU A 189 -3.71 -8.23 2.35
C GLU A 189 -4.66 -9.19 1.63
N ALA A 190 -5.78 -9.51 2.28
CA ALA A 190 -6.81 -10.37 1.70
C ALA A 190 -7.32 -9.87 0.33
N GLY A 191 -7.57 -8.57 0.19
CA GLY A 191 -7.98 -7.97 -1.08
C GLY A 191 -6.95 -8.16 -2.19
N HIS A 192 -5.66 -8.16 -1.87
CA HIS A 192 -4.59 -8.43 -2.83
C HIS A 192 -4.69 -9.88 -3.34
N LEU A 193 -4.82 -10.86 -2.44
CA LEU A 193 -4.97 -12.26 -2.83
C LEU A 193 -6.23 -12.51 -3.66
N LEU A 194 -7.32 -11.77 -3.39
CA LEU A 194 -8.51 -11.75 -4.25
C LEU A 194 -8.22 -11.20 -5.64
N GLY A 195 -7.47 -10.09 -5.72
CA GLY A 195 -7.01 -9.54 -7.00
C GLY A 195 -6.21 -10.56 -7.81
N GLN A 196 -5.28 -11.27 -7.18
CA GLN A 196 -4.49 -12.33 -7.83
C GLN A 196 -5.37 -13.47 -8.35
N ALA A 197 -6.36 -13.92 -7.57
CA ALA A 197 -7.30 -14.95 -8.01
C ALA A 197 -8.16 -14.49 -9.21
N ILE A 198 -8.59 -13.23 -9.23
CA ILE A 198 -9.31 -12.61 -10.36
C ILE A 198 -8.44 -12.64 -11.63
N VAL A 199 -7.19 -12.17 -11.54
CA VAL A 199 -6.27 -12.16 -12.69
C VAL A 199 -5.99 -13.58 -13.18
N ALA A 200 -5.70 -14.51 -12.28
CA ALA A 200 -5.42 -15.90 -12.63
C ALA A 200 -6.61 -16.56 -13.34
N ALA A 201 -7.84 -16.38 -12.83
CA ALA A 201 -9.06 -16.88 -13.45
C ALA A 201 -9.29 -16.28 -14.84
N SER A 202 -9.08 -14.97 -15.01
CA SER A 202 -9.15 -14.30 -16.31
C SER A 202 -8.09 -14.82 -17.30
N LYS A 203 -6.89 -15.20 -16.85
CA LYS A 203 -5.87 -15.83 -17.71
C LYS A 203 -6.27 -17.24 -18.14
N VAL A 204 -7.02 -17.99 -17.31
CA VAL A 204 -7.50 -19.34 -17.64
C VAL A 204 -8.74 -19.32 -18.55
N VAL A 205 -9.61 -18.32 -18.43
CA VAL A 205 -10.82 -18.19 -19.23
C VAL A 205 -10.84 -16.82 -19.93
N PRO A 206 -9.96 -16.58 -20.92
CA PRO A 206 -9.70 -15.24 -21.48
C PRO A 206 -10.88 -14.65 -22.27
N ASP A 207 -11.78 -15.50 -22.79
CA ASP A 207 -12.96 -15.07 -23.52
C ASP A 207 -14.13 -14.65 -22.59
N GLN A 208 -13.92 -14.71 -21.27
CA GLN A 208 -14.93 -14.38 -20.27
C GLN A 208 -14.38 -13.39 -19.23
N ARG A 209 -15.24 -12.48 -18.79
CA ARG A 209 -14.94 -11.57 -17.67
C ARG A 209 -15.36 -12.21 -16.34
N VAL A 210 -14.72 -11.80 -15.25
CA VAL A 210 -15.16 -12.15 -13.90
C VAL A 210 -16.44 -11.36 -13.58
N VAL A 211 -17.50 -12.06 -13.18
CA VAL A 211 -18.77 -11.46 -12.73
C VAL A 211 -18.87 -11.45 -11.22
N SER A 212 -18.38 -12.48 -10.55
CA SER A 212 -18.33 -12.52 -9.09
C SER A 212 -17.21 -13.40 -8.57
N ALA A 213 -16.78 -13.15 -7.34
CA ALA A 213 -15.83 -13.97 -6.62
C ALA A 213 -16.20 -14.04 -5.12
N SER A 214 -16.10 -15.23 -4.55
CA SER A 214 -16.30 -15.49 -3.11
C SER A 214 -15.08 -16.19 -2.56
N MET A 215 -14.32 -15.52 -1.70
CA MET A 215 -13.05 -16.03 -1.16
C MET A 215 -13.02 -16.01 0.37
N ILE A 216 -12.44 -17.08 0.94
CA ILE A 216 -12.12 -17.22 2.36
C ILE A 216 -10.60 -17.11 2.52
N PHE A 217 -10.17 -16.33 3.51
CA PHE A 217 -8.78 -16.09 3.86
C PHE A 217 -8.48 -16.80 5.17
N SER A 218 -7.78 -17.92 5.08
CA SER A 218 -7.48 -18.79 6.21
C SER A 218 -6.22 -18.37 6.95
N ARG A 219 -5.26 -17.74 6.26
CA ARG A 219 -3.99 -17.31 6.84
C ARG A 219 -3.34 -16.21 6.02
N ALA A 220 -2.70 -15.25 6.70
CA ALA A 220 -1.89 -14.21 6.06
C ALA A 220 -0.76 -14.81 5.21
N ALA A 221 -0.52 -14.24 4.03
CA ALA A 221 0.69 -14.44 3.24
C ALA A 221 1.72 -13.34 3.54
N SER A 222 2.99 -13.55 3.17
CA SER A 222 4.07 -12.54 3.28
C SER A 222 4.57 -12.11 1.91
N PHE A 223 5.03 -10.86 1.79
CA PHE A 223 5.76 -10.37 0.61
C PHE A 223 7.17 -10.97 0.48
N ASP A 224 7.70 -11.61 1.52
CA ASP A 224 9.08 -12.14 1.54
C ASP A 224 9.32 -13.33 0.59
N ALA A 225 8.26 -14.02 0.19
CA ALA A 225 8.33 -15.23 -0.62
C ALA A 225 7.28 -15.20 -1.74
N PRO A 226 7.50 -15.94 -2.84
CA PRO A 226 6.49 -16.10 -3.88
C PRO A 226 5.14 -16.56 -3.32
N ILE A 227 4.06 -16.23 -4.03
CA ILE A 227 2.71 -16.69 -3.74
C ILE A 227 2.21 -17.50 -4.94
N ASP A 228 1.78 -18.73 -4.67
CA ASP A 228 1.23 -19.65 -5.65
C ASP A 228 -0.29 -19.47 -5.77
N VAL A 229 -0.78 -19.36 -7.00
CA VAL A 229 -2.20 -19.30 -7.32
C VAL A 229 -2.55 -20.44 -8.28
N GLY A 230 -3.23 -21.45 -7.74
CA GLY A 230 -3.81 -22.55 -8.50
C GLY A 230 -5.24 -22.23 -8.92
N VAL A 231 -5.58 -22.56 -10.16
CA VAL A 231 -6.89 -22.29 -10.76
C VAL A 231 -7.41 -23.55 -11.46
N GLU A 232 -8.62 -23.97 -11.10
CA GLU A 232 -9.30 -25.12 -11.70
C GLU A 232 -10.65 -24.68 -12.29
N VAL A 233 -10.90 -25.01 -13.56
CA VAL A 233 -12.22 -24.82 -14.17
C VAL A 233 -13.14 -25.97 -13.75
N LEU A 234 -13.97 -25.75 -12.74
CA LEU A 234 -14.94 -26.74 -12.26
C LEU A 234 -16.02 -27.03 -13.30
N ARG A 235 -16.42 -26.00 -14.05
CA ARG A 235 -17.39 -26.11 -15.14
C ARG A 235 -17.11 -25.06 -16.20
N GLY A 236 -16.76 -25.49 -17.41
CA GLY A 236 -16.66 -24.63 -18.58
C GLY A 236 -17.97 -24.59 -19.38
N GLY A 237 -18.35 -23.41 -19.86
CA GLY A 237 -19.53 -23.24 -20.71
C GLY A 237 -19.40 -22.03 -21.62
N ARG A 238 -20.18 -22.00 -22.70
CA ARG A 238 -20.15 -20.91 -23.69
C ARG A 238 -20.50 -19.55 -23.08
N SER A 239 -21.49 -19.52 -22.20
CA SER A 239 -21.98 -18.27 -21.59
C SER A 239 -21.44 -18.02 -20.20
N PHE A 240 -21.23 -19.09 -19.42
CA PHE A 240 -20.74 -19.01 -18.05
C PHE A 240 -19.75 -20.12 -17.77
N SER A 241 -18.75 -19.80 -16.94
CA SER A 241 -17.86 -20.79 -16.35
C SER A 241 -17.75 -20.60 -14.84
N THR A 242 -17.54 -21.69 -14.13
CA THR A 242 -17.26 -21.69 -12.69
C THR A 242 -15.83 -22.13 -12.46
N VAL A 243 -15.08 -21.34 -11.71
CA VAL A 243 -13.64 -21.50 -11.50
C VAL A 243 -13.36 -21.55 -9.99
N GLU A 244 -12.56 -22.51 -9.55
CA GLU A 244 -11.98 -22.51 -8.20
C GLU A 244 -10.60 -21.86 -8.26
N ALA A 245 -10.29 -20.99 -7.29
CA ALA A 245 -8.94 -20.45 -7.08
C ALA A 245 -8.42 -20.84 -5.69
N ARG A 246 -7.19 -21.32 -5.62
CA ARG A 246 -6.47 -21.67 -4.39
C ARG A 246 -5.18 -20.88 -4.32
N VAL A 247 -5.00 -20.13 -3.25
CA VAL A 247 -3.79 -19.35 -2.99
C VAL A 247 -2.99 -20.05 -1.89
N ALA A 248 -1.73 -20.35 -2.18
CA ALA A 248 -0.80 -20.99 -1.26
C ALA A 248 0.52 -20.20 -1.18
N GLN A 249 1.26 -20.40 -0.09
CA GLN A 249 2.63 -19.92 0.03
C GLN A 249 3.44 -20.97 0.77
N GLY A 250 4.37 -21.60 0.06
CA GLY A 250 4.92 -22.91 0.42
C GLY A 250 3.81 -23.95 0.48
N ASP A 251 3.89 -24.89 1.43
CA ASP A 251 2.88 -25.96 1.59
C ASP A 251 1.60 -25.51 2.33
N THR A 252 1.42 -24.21 2.57
CA THR A 252 0.33 -23.69 3.40
C THR A 252 -0.71 -22.94 2.57
N LEU A 253 -1.95 -23.41 2.63
CA LEU A 253 -3.12 -22.71 2.09
C LEU A 253 -3.31 -21.36 2.79
N ARG A 254 -3.45 -20.29 2.00
CA ARG A 254 -3.68 -18.92 2.47
C ARG A 254 -5.11 -18.48 2.20
N ALA A 255 -5.62 -18.76 1.01
CA ALA A 255 -6.99 -18.44 0.63
C ALA A 255 -7.55 -19.46 -0.37
N VAL A 256 -8.88 -19.57 -0.43
CA VAL A 256 -9.59 -20.38 -1.41
C VAL A 256 -10.91 -19.72 -1.75
N GLY A 257 -11.37 -19.86 -3.00
CA GLY A 257 -12.67 -19.37 -3.37
C GLY A 257 -13.16 -19.84 -4.73
N ILE A 258 -14.38 -19.41 -5.05
CA ILE A 258 -15.06 -19.72 -6.29
C ILE A 258 -15.37 -18.41 -7.02
N LEU A 259 -15.12 -18.41 -8.33
CA LEU A 259 -15.37 -17.31 -9.24
C LEU A 259 -16.39 -17.73 -10.30
N LEU A 260 -17.27 -16.79 -10.66
CA LEU A 260 -18.19 -16.91 -11.77
C LEU A 260 -17.69 -16.04 -12.92
N MET A 261 -17.53 -16.66 -14.08
CA MET A 261 -17.12 -16.01 -15.32
C MET A 261 -18.32 -15.90 -16.27
N ASP A 262 -18.42 -14.84 -17.07
CA ASP A 262 -19.40 -14.75 -18.17
C ASP A 262 -18.78 -14.27 -19.49
N ALA A 263 -19.42 -14.60 -20.62
CA ALA A 263 -19.01 -14.13 -21.95
C ALA A 263 -19.58 -12.74 -22.30
N GLY A 264 -20.16 -12.03 -21.33
CA GLY A 264 -20.94 -10.82 -21.56
C GLY A 264 -22.30 -11.05 -22.25
N ALA A 265 -23.17 -10.06 -22.10
CA ALA A 265 -24.44 -9.94 -22.81
C ALA A 265 -24.86 -8.47 -22.85
N GLY A 266 -25.66 -8.09 -23.85
CA GLY A 266 -26.30 -6.77 -23.86
C GLY A 266 -27.48 -6.70 -22.88
N ASP A 267 -27.80 -5.48 -22.44
CA ASP A 267 -28.88 -5.25 -21.48
C ASP A 267 -30.25 -5.54 -22.11
N SER A 268 -30.99 -6.48 -21.50
CA SER A 268 -32.44 -6.63 -21.75
C SER A 268 -33.27 -5.84 -20.74
N ILE A 269 -32.71 -5.60 -19.54
CA ILE A 269 -33.25 -4.78 -18.46
C ILE A 269 -32.07 -4.09 -17.76
N ARG A 270 -32.30 -2.90 -17.19
CA ARG A 270 -31.27 -2.16 -16.44
C ARG A 270 -31.88 -1.44 -15.24
N GLY A 271 -31.21 -1.52 -14.09
CA GLY A 271 -31.56 -0.82 -12.87
C GLY A 271 -30.51 -1.10 -11.78
N SER A 272 -30.23 -0.12 -10.94
CA SER A 272 -29.24 -0.24 -9.86
C SER A 272 -29.66 0.57 -8.64
N ALA A 273 -29.02 0.30 -7.50
CA ALA A 273 -29.07 1.22 -6.37
C ALA A 273 -28.47 2.57 -6.77
N ALA A 274 -29.00 3.66 -6.20
CA ALA A 274 -28.46 5.00 -6.42
C ALA A 274 -27.15 5.19 -5.64
N MET A 275 -26.24 5.96 -6.22
CA MET A 275 -25.05 6.45 -5.53
C MET A 275 -25.48 7.32 -4.33
N PRO A 276 -24.86 7.16 -3.14
CA PRO A 276 -25.15 8.02 -2.00
C PRO A 276 -24.75 9.47 -2.28
N ASP A 277 -25.50 10.42 -1.73
CA ASP A 277 -25.21 11.85 -1.82
C ASP A 277 -24.11 12.22 -0.82
N VAL A 278 -22.86 12.23 -1.29
CA VAL A 278 -21.67 12.56 -0.50
C VAL A 278 -20.82 13.61 -1.23
N PRO A 279 -19.98 14.37 -0.52
CA PRO A 279 -19.00 15.24 -1.15
C PRO A 279 -18.16 14.52 -2.22
N GLY A 280 -18.03 15.13 -3.39
CA GLY A 280 -17.11 14.68 -4.43
C GLY A 280 -15.63 14.80 -4.00
N PRO A 281 -14.71 14.14 -4.73
CA PRO A 281 -13.32 13.97 -4.31
C PRO A 281 -12.59 15.30 -4.08
N ALA A 282 -12.89 16.35 -4.85
CA ALA A 282 -12.29 17.67 -4.69
C ALA A 282 -12.48 18.31 -3.30
N ARG A 283 -13.52 17.90 -2.57
CA ARG A 283 -13.87 18.41 -1.22
C ARG A 283 -13.45 17.47 -0.08
N CYS A 284 -12.85 16.33 -0.41
CA CYS A 284 -12.48 15.30 0.55
C CYS A 284 -11.00 15.43 0.96
N ALA A 285 -10.69 15.05 2.20
CA ALA A 285 -9.31 15.07 2.69
C ALA A 285 -8.50 13.92 2.06
N PRO A 286 -7.25 14.14 1.64
CA PRO A 286 -6.40 13.07 1.15
C PRO A 286 -6.07 12.08 2.27
N LEU A 287 -5.97 10.81 1.91
CA LEU A 287 -5.43 9.75 2.77
C LEU A 287 -4.22 9.13 2.07
N ASP A 288 -3.08 9.21 2.72
CA ASP A 288 -1.86 8.58 2.23
C ASP A 288 -1.68 7.20 2.85
N LEU A 289 -1.64 6.18 2.00
CA LEU A 289 -1.35 4.79 2.36
C LEU A 289 0.00 4.32 1.79
N GLY A 290 0.87 5.25 1.40
CA GLY A 290 2.24 4.99 0.94
C GLY A 290 2.35 4.39 -0.45
N VAL A 291 1.31 4.41 -1.28
CA VAL A 291 1.35 3.86 -2.66
C VAL A 291 1.29 5.02 -3.64
N THR A 292 2.44 5.41 -4.18
CA THR A 292 2.52 6.49 -5.19
C THR A 292 1.78 6.11 -6.47
N GLY A 293 1.30 7.09 -7.24
CA GLY A 293 0.41 6.85 -8.37
C GLY A 293 -1.01 6.37 -8.02
N ARG A 294 -1.36 6.24 -6.73
CA ARG A 294 -2.73 5.97 -6.24
C ARG A 294 -3.17 7.11 -5.33
N GLU A 295 -4.30 7.72 -5.65
CA GLU A 295 -4.89 8.77 -4.84
C GLU A 295 -6.11 8.26 -4.10
N LEU A 296 -6.14 8.50 -2.79
CA LEU A 296 -7.30 8.21 -1.96
C LEU A 296 -7.76 9.49 -1.26
N ARG A 297 -9.07 9.69 -1.23
CA ARG A 297 -9.67 10.78 -0.48
C ARG A 297 -10.85 10.29 0.34
N ILE A 298 -10.91 10.72 1.59
CA ILE A 298 -11.88 10.26 2.55
C ILE A 298 -12.91 11.35 2.79
N VAL A 299 -14.18 11.01 2.58
CA VAL A 299 -15.31 11.89 2.87
C VAL A 299 -15.32 12.20 4.36
N ASP A 300 -15.46 13.49 4.70
CA ASP A 300 -15.48 14.02 6.07
C ASP A 300 -14.26 13.66 6.92
N GLY A 301 -13.16 13.18 6.32
CA GLY A 301 -12.02 12.65 7.06
C GLY A 301 -12.40 11.48 7.99
N ALA A 302 -13.42 10.70 7.60
CA ALA A 302 -13.99 9.55 8.31
C ALA A 302 -12.99 8.46 8.76
N TYR A 303 -11.82 8.40 8.15
CA TYR A 303 -10.75 7.46 8.45
C TYR A 303 -9.70 8.20 9.28
N ASP A 304 -9.79 8.06 10.59
CA ASP A 304 -8.98 8.80 11.55
C ASP A 304 -8.36 7.86 12.58
N PRO A 305 -7.06 8.01 12.90
CA PRO A 305 -6.42 7.20 13.94
C PRO A 305 -6.88 7.54 15.36
N ASP A 306 -7.41 8.73 15.62
CA ASP A 306 -7.83 9.19 16.95
C ASP A 306 -9.03 8.35 17.48
N PRO A 307 -8.84 7.55 18.53
CA PRO A 307 -9.91 6.72 19.10
C PRO A 307 -11.02 7.53 19.77
N ALA A 308 -10.84 8.83 20.01
CA ALA A 308 -11.90 9.72 20.49
C ALA A 308 -12.83 10.18 19.35
N ARG A 309 -12.41 10.06 18.09
CA ARG A 309 -13.18 10.54 16.94
C ARG A 309 -14.23 9.52 16.50
N VAL A 310 -15.39 9.58 17.14
CA VAL A 310 -16.53 8.69 16.84
C VAL A 310 -17.39 9.15 15.65
N GLY A 311 -18.15 8.24 15.07
CA GLY A 311 -19.09 8.54 13.98
C GLY A 311 -19.98 7.36 13.60
N PRO A 312 -20.83 7.52 12.56
CA PRO A 312 -21.63 6.42 12.04
C PRO A 312 -20.74 5.26 11.57
N PRO A 313 -21.25 4.01 11.55
CA PRO A 313 -20.50 2.82 11.16
C PRO A 313 -20.31 2.74 9.64
N GLU A 314 -19.79 3.79 9.01
CA GLU A 314 -19.62 3.84 7.56
C GLU A 314 -18.38 4.65 7.18
N ILE A 315 -17.75 4.32 6.06
CA ILE A 315 -16.66 5.11 5.47
C ILE A 315 -16.92 5.24 3.97
N PHE A 316 -16.79 6.47 3.46
CA PHE A 316 -16.82 6.75 2.03
C PHE A 316 -15.44 7.16 1.58
N ALA A 317 -14.91 6.46 0.59
CA ALA A 317 -13.56 6.68 0.06
C ALA A 317 -13.62 6.82 -1.46
N TRP A 318 -13.06 7.91 -1.97
CA TRP A 318 -12.79 8.09 -3.39
C TRP A 318 -11.39 7.55 -3.69
N ILE A 319 -11.26 6.73 -4.73
CA ILE A 319 -9.99 6.12 -5.14
C ILE A 319 -9.82 6.24 -6.65
N ARG A 320 -8.60 6.54 -7.11
CA ARG A 320 -8.18 6.42 -8.52
C ARG A 320 -6.68 6.17 -8.64
N PHE A 321 -6.25 5.78 -9.84
CA PHE A 321 -4.87 5.52 -10.20
C PHE A 321 -4.45 6.43 -11.36
N ARG A 322 -3.28 7.05 -11.27
CA ARG A 322 -2.79 8.00 -12.28
C ARG A 322 -2.57 7.33 -13.64
N GLU A 323 -1.99 6.14 -13.60
CA GLU A 323 -1.62 5.36 -14.78
C GLU A 323 -2.25 3.97 -14.66
N PRO A 324 -3.54 3.81 -15.02
CA PRO A 324 -4.21 2.52 -14.91
C PRO A 324 -3.55 1.47 -15.84
N PRO A 325 -3.46 0.20 -15.42
CA PRO A 325 -2.88 -0.86 -16.24
C PRO A 325 -3.77 -1.20 -17.44
N ALA A 326 -3.18 -1.58 -18.58
CA ALA A 326 -3.95 -1.81 -19.80
C ALA A 326 -4.95 -2.99 -19.76
N ALA A 327 -4.73 -3.99 -18.90
CA ALA A 327 -5.55 -5.20 -18.88
C ALA A 327 -6.85 -4.99 -18.07
N PRO A 328 -8.04 -5.28 -18.65
CA PRO A 328 -9.32 -5.13 -17.93
C PRO A 328 -9.42 -5.97 -16.64
N SER A 329 -8.77 -7.14 -16.60
CA SER A 329 -8.72 -7.97 -15.39
C SER A 329 -7.98 -7.27 -14.24
N LEU A 330 -6.98 -6.44 -14.54
CA LEU A 330 -6.26 -5.67 -13.52
C LEU A 330 -7.08 -4.52 -12.98
N HIS A 331 -7.97 -3.91 -13.78
CA HIS A 331 -8.93 -2.93 -13.28
C HIS A 331 -9.86 -3.56 -12.22
N ALA A 332 -10.46 -4.71 -12.54
CA ALA A 332 -11.30 -5.45 -11.60
C ALA A 332 -10.52 -5.89 -10.35
N ALA A 333 -9.28 -6.34 -10.52
CA ALA A 333 -8.42 -6.78 -9.42
C ALA A 333 -7.97 -5.64 -8.50
N LEU A 334 -7.60 -4.48 -9.04
CA LEU A 334 -7.25 -3.29 -8.25
C LEU A 334 -8.47 -2.72 -7.51
N LEU A 335 -9.66 -2.76 -8.14
CA LEU A 335 -10.90 -2.41 -7.46
C LEU A 335 -11.14 -3.35 -6.27
N ALA A 336 -11.04 -4.66 -6.50
CA ALA A 336 -11.23 -5.69 -5.49
C ALA A 336 -10.20 -5.59 -4.35
N GLN A 337 -8.96 -5.23 -4.65
CA GLN A 337 -7.90 -5.09 -3.65
C GLN A 337 -8.26 -4.07 -2.58
N SER A 338 -8.84 -2.94 -2.98
CA SER A 338 -9.21 -1.88 -2.05
C SER A 338 -10.39 -2.24 -1.13
N THR A 339 -11.18 -3.29 -1.45
CA THR A 339 -12.35 -3.66 -0.62
C THR A 339 -11.97 -4.14 0.79
N GLY A 340 -10.74 -4.62 0.97
CA GLY A 340 -10.23 -5.12 2.25
C GLY A 340 -9.92 -4.04 3.30
N HIS A 341 -9.83 -2.76 2.93
CA HIS A 341 -9.34 -1.70 3.83
C HIS A 341 -10.39 -1.13 4.78
N TRP A 342 -11.66 -1.15 4.40
CA TRP A 342 -12.63 -0.22 4.98
C TRP A 342 -13.45 -0.77 6.14
N THR A 343 -13.84 -2.05 6.06
CA THR A 343 -14.90 -2.61 6.93
C THR A 343 -14.51 -2.58 8.41
N ILE A 344 -13.25 -2.90 8.72
CA ILE A 344 -12.76 -2.87 10.11
C ILE A 344 -12.79 -1.44 10.65
N ALA A 345 -12.30 -0.48 9.86
CA ALA A 345 -12.30 0.93 10.23
C ALA A 345 -13.72 1.45 10.44
N ALA A 346 -14.63 1.21 9.50
CA ALA A 346 -16.04 1.59 9.61
C ALA A 346 -16.70 0.99 10.86
N ALA A 347 -16.42 -0.27 11.17
CA ALA A 347 -16.99 -0.95 12.34
C ALA A 347 -16.48 -0.40 13.69
N MET A 348 -15.29 0.19 13.73
CA MET A 348 -14.72 0.79 14.94
C MET A 348 -15.30 2.18 15.24
N ARG A 349 -15.72 2.93 14.20
CA ARG A 349 -16.14 4.34 14.34
C ARG A 349 -17.19 4.64 15.41
N PRO A 350 -18.21 3.81 15.67
CA PRO A 350 -19.22 4.14 16.69
C PRO A 350 -18.72 4.01 18.14
N HIS A 351 -17.53 3.47 18.37
CA HIS A 351 -17.06 3.04 19.69
C HIS A 351 -15.97 3.97 20.22
N GLU A 352 -16.32 4.81 21.19
CA GLU A 352 -15.36 5.70 21.86
C GLU A 352 -14.23 4.89 22.51
N GLY A 353 -12.98 5.33 22.30
CA GLY A 353 -11.80 4.65 22.81
C GLY A 353 -11.33 3.47 21.96
N VAL A 354 -12.01 3.16 20.84
CA VAL A 354 -11.61 2.12 19.88
C VAL A 354 -11.41 2.75 18.50
N GLY A 355 -10.20 2.63 17.94
CA GLY A 355 -9.86 3.26 16.66
C GLY A 355 -8.79 2.53 15.87
N GLN A 356 -8.51 3.01 14.65
CA GLN A 356 -7.53 2.39 13.75
C GLN A 356 -6.10 2.37 14.31
N ALA A 357 -5.74 3.31 15.18
CA ALA A 357 -4.44 3.29 15.85
C ALA A 357 -4.22 2.05 16.75
N MET A 358 -5.28 1.35 17.14
CA MET A 358 -5.20 0.12 17.93
C MET A 358 -5.02 -1.14 17.08
N ALA A 359 -5.31 -1.07 15.78
CA ALA A 359 -5.22 -2.20 14.87
C ALA A 359 -3.78 -2.71 14.81
N HIS A 360 -3.61 -4.01 15.04
CA HIS A 360 -2.33 -4.71 15.14
C HIS A 360 -1.39 -4.26 16.28
N VAL A 361 -1.84 -3.35 17.13
CA VAL A 361 -1.13 -2.89 18.34
C VAL A 361 -1.72 -3.55 19.58
N THR A 362 -2.98 -3.23 19.88
CA THR A 362 -3.76 -3.79 21.00
C THR A 362 -4.91 -4.67 20.54
N LEU A 363 -5.32 -4.54 19.26
CA LEU A 363 -6.34 -5.36 18.63
C LEU A 363 -5.75 -6.20 17.50
N SER A 364 -6.04 -7.50 17.50
CA SER A 364 -5.89 -8.36 16.34
C SER A 364 -7.05 -8.13 15.38
N THR A 365 -6.72 -7.64 14.19
CA THR A 365 -7.66 -7.36 13.11
C THR A 365 -7.32 -8.20 11.88
N GLY A 366 -8.31 -8.61 11.12
CA GLY A 366 -8.05 -9.39 9.90
C GLY A 366 -9.30 -9.64 9.08
N ILE A 367 -9.14 -9.68 7.75
CA ILE A 367 -10.22 -10.02 6.83
C ILE A 367 -10.27 -11.54 6.68
N MET A 368 -11.44 -12.14 6.88
CA MET A 368 -11.66 -13.59 6.83
C MET A 368 -12.39 -14.03 5.57
N ALA A 369 -13.25 -13.18 5.00
CA ALA A 369 -13.92 -13.45 3.74
C ALA A 369 -14.27 -12.16 2.99
N ILE A 370 -14.25 -12.25 1.66
CA ILE A 370 -14.74 -11.21 0.75
C ILE A 370 -15.58 -11.91 -0.32
N ASP A 371 -16.80 -11.40 -0.52
CA ASP A 371 -17.64 -11.71 -1.66
C ASP A 371 -17.82 -10.45 -2.49
N ILE A 372 -17.59 -10.51 -3.79
CA ILE A 372 -17.72 -9.36 -4.70
C ILE A 372 -18.48 -9.77 -5.96
N ALA A 373 -19.32 -8.86 -6.45
CA ALA A 373 -19.96 -8.93 -7.77
C ALA A 373 -19.65 -7.65 -8.56
N PHE A 374 -19.30 -7.81 -9.82
CA PHE A 374 -19.06 -6.75 -10.80
C PHE A 374 -20.30 -6.59 -11.68
N HIS A 375 -20.81 -5.36 -11.76
CA HIS A 375 -22.08 -5.03 -12.41
C HIS A 375 -21.90 -4.25 -13.71
N ASP A 376 -20.78 -3.53 -13.85
CA ASP A 376 -20.47 -2.68 -15.00
C ASP A 376 -18.94 -2.65 -15.23
N GLU A 377 -18.51 -2.02 -16.30
CA GLU A 377 -17.09 -1.84 -16.61
C GLU A 377 -16.36 -1.07 -15.49
N VAL A 378 -15.18 -1.58 -15.12
CA VAL A 378 -14.32 -0.99 -14.10
C VAL A 378 -13.26 -0.13 -14.76
N ASP A 379 -13.24 1.16 -14.47
CA ASP A 379 -12.13 2.04 -14.79
C ASP A 379 -11.52 2.59 -13.50
N VAL A 380 -10.29 2.14 -13.18
CA VAL A 380 -9.56 2.59 -11.99
C VAL A 380 -8.77 3.87 -12.25
N GLY A 381 -8.67 4.32 -13.51
CA GLY A 381 -8.11 5.63 -13.85
C GLY A 381 -9.05 6.78 -13.46
N GLU A 382 -10.35 6.50 -13.46
CA GLU A 382 -11.40 7.41 -13.04
C GLU A 382 -11.68 7.30 -11.53
N TRP A 383 -12.31 8.34 -10.98
CA TRP A 383 -12.73 8.33 -9.58
C TRP A 383 -13.81 7.27 -9.32
N LEU A 384 -13.51 6.37 -8.39
CA LEU A 384 -14.43 5.36 -7.86
C LEU A 384 -14.79 5.67 -6.41
N LEU A 385 -16.08 5.76 -6.10
CA LEU A 385 -16.59 5.93 -4.74
C LEU A 385 -16.88 4.57 -4.11
N TYR A 386 -16.13 4.23 -3.07
CA TYR A 386 -16.38 3.10 -2.19
C TYR A 386 -17.28 3.56 -1.03
N ALA A 387 -18.51 3.07 -0.99
CA ALA A 387 -19.43 3.24 0.13
C ALA A 387 -19.36 2.01 1.04
N ASN A 388 -18.95 2.18 2.31
CA ASN A 388 -18.61 1.08 3.21
C ASN A 388 -19.37 1.10 4.53
N PRO A 389 -20.68 0.81 4.56
CA PRO A 389 -21.39 0.59 5.83
C PRO A 389 -20.95 -0.73 6.47
N ALA A 390 -20.51 -0.66 7.73
CA ALA A 390 -20.44 -1.79 8.64
C ALA A 390 -21.84 -2.08 9.17
N VAL A 391 -22.34 -3.28 8.87
CA VAL A 391 -23.70 -3.72 9.23
C VAL A 391 -23.76 -4.44 10.58
N TYR A 392 -22.61 -4.92 11.07
CA TYR A 392 -22.52 -5.61 12.35
C TYR A 392 -21.11 -5.49 12.93
N SER A 393 -21.02 -5.28 14.25
CA SER A 393 -19.80 -5.38 15.04
C SER A 393 -20.12 -6.04 16.39
N GLY A 394 -19.49 -7.16 16.70
CA GLY A 394 -19.74 -7.88 17.94
C GLY A 394 -19.19 -9.31 17.92
N ARG A 395 -19.06 -9.93 19.10
CA ARG A 395 -18.51 -11.30 19.26
C ARG A 395 -17.14 -11.49 18.59
N GLY A 396 -16.30 -10.45 18.63
CA GLY A 396 -14.97 -10.47 18.04
C GLY A 396 -14.95 -10.43 16.51
N GLN A 397 -16.03 -9.94 15.88
CA GLN A 397 -16.23 -9.90 14.43
C GLN A 397 -16.81 -8.56 13.99
N ALA A 398 -16.60 -8.24 12.71
CA ALA A 398 -17.27 -7.17 12.00
C ALA A 398 -17.74 -7.66 10.62
N GLN A 399 -18.85 -7.10 10.14
CA GLN A 399 -19.37 -7.37 8.80
C GLN A 399 -19.70 -6.06 8.09
N GLY A 400 -19.32 -5.95 6.82
CA GLY A 400 -19.62 -4.81 5.96
C GLY A 400 -20.37 -5.22 4.69
N GLN A 401 -21.14 -4.29 4.13
CA GLN A 401 -21.81 -4.43 2.84
C GLN A 401 -21.51 -3.23 1.95
N GLY A 402 -20.45 -3.34 1.16
CA GLY A 402 -19.95 -2.24 0.36
C GLY A 402 -20.55 -2.17 -1.05
N ARG A 403 -20.48 -0.97 -1.62
CA ARG A 403 -20.81 -0.69 -3.02
C ARG A 403 -19.76 0.24 -3.61
N VAL A 404 -19.43 0.05 -4.88
CA VAL A 404 -18.50 0.89 -5.63
C VAL A 404 -19.24 1.55 -6.78
N PHE A 405 -19.13 2.88 -6.86
CA PHE A 405 -19.76 3.68 -7.91
C PHE A 405 -18.71 4.40 -8.74
N ALA A 406 -18.93 4.52 -10.04
CA ALA A 406 -18.20 5.46 -10.87
C ALA A 406 -18.62 6.91 -10.55
N ALA A 407 -17.78 7.89 -10.90
CA ALA A 407 -18.05 9.31 -10.66
C ALA A 407 -19.36 9.81 -11.29
N ASP A 408 -19.85 9.16 -12.35
CA ASP A 408 -21.12 9.43 -13.01
C ASP A 408 -22.35 8.83 -12.29
N GLY A 409 -22.14 8.10 -11.19
CA GLY A 409 -23.18 7.46 -10.38
C GLY A 409 -23.54 6.03 -10.77
N ARG A 410 -22.93 5.44 -11.81
CA ARG A 410 -23.15 4.02 -12.15
C ARG A 410 -22.62 3.11 -11.04
N LEU A 411 -23.41 2.12 -10.66
CA LEU A 411 -22.98 1.06 -9.73
C LEU A 411 -22.07 0.07 -10.48
N VAL A 412 -20.79 0.05 -10.12
CA VAL A 412 -19.77 -0.77 -10.79
C VAL A 412 -19.57 -2.11 -10.08
N ALA A 413 -19.63 -2.12 -8.75
CA ALA A 413 -19.48 -3.35 -7.96
C ALA A 413 -20.26 -3.30 -6.64
N SER A 414 -20.56 -4.48 -6.08
CA SER A 414 -21.03 -4.62 -4.71
C SER A 414 -20.29 -5.75 -4.03
N TYR A 415 -20.06 -5.64 -2.72
CA TYR A 415 -19.31 -6.65 -1.98
C TYR A 415 -19.77 -6.78 -0.53
N SER A 416 -19.45 -7.91 0.09
CA SER A 416 -19.49 -8.09 1.53
C SER A 416 -18.12 -8.48 2.04
N VAL A 417 -17.82 -8.02 3.26
CA VAL A 417 -16.57 -8.36 3.96
C VAL A 417 -16.93 -8.91 5.32
N HIS A 418 -16.35 -10.06 5.66
CA HIS A 418 -16.34 -10.58 7.03
C HIS A 418 -14.95 -10.39 7.61
N ALA A 419 -14.86 -9.65 8.72
CA ALA A 419 -13.63 -9.36 9.41
C ALA A 419 -13.66 -9.83 10.87
N MET A 420 -12.48 -9.96 11.43
CA MET A 420 -12.22 -10.21 12.84
C MET A 420 -11.69 -8.94 13.49
N ILE A 421 -12.16 -8.65 14.71
CA ILE A 421 -11.63 -7.61 15.59
C ILE A 421 -11.60 -8.21 16.99
N ARG A 422 -10.43 -8.53 17.52
CA ARG A 422 -10.28 -9.19 18.83
C ARG A 422 -9.14 -8.56 19.62
N GLU A 423 -9.26 -8.53 20.94
CA GLU A 423 -8.11 -8.26 21.80
C GLU A 423 -7.06 -9.37 21.67
N PHE A 424 -5.79 -9.03 21.83
CA PHE A 424 -4.76 -10.06 21.96
C PHE A 424 -4.96 -10.80 23.29
N VAL A 425 -5.12 -12.13 23.23
CA VAL A 425 -5.25 -12.98 24.42
C VAL A 425 -3.94 -13.03 25.24
N THR A 426 -2.81 -12.67 24.61
CA THR A 426 -1.47 -12.62 25.20
C THR A 426 -0.74 -11.39 24.68
N ASP A 427 0.08 -10.73 25.50
CA ASP A 427 0.93 -9.62 25.07
C ASP A 427 1.71 -9.97 23.78
N PRO A 428 1.60 -9.17 22.70
CA PRO A 428 2.30 -9.45 21.46
C PRO A 428 3.83 -9.47 21.59
N ALA A 429 4.43 -8.95 22.67
CA ALA A 429 5.84 -9.12 22.98
C ALA A 429 6.21 -10.56 23.40
N GLY A 430 5.25 -11.34 23.88
CA GLY A 430 5.41 -12.77 24.25
C GLY A 430 5.19 -13.74 23.10
N LEU A 431 4.68 -13.27 21.96
CA LEU A 431 4.60 -14.03 20.71
C LEU A 431 5.91 -13.76 19.95
N GLY A 432 6.85 -14.71 19.99
CA GLY A 432 8.10 -14.61 19.23
C GLY A 432 7.86 -14.19 17.76
N GLY A 433 8.87 -13.57 17.15
CA GLY A 433 8.82 -13.00 15.78
C GLY A 433 8.17 -13.91 14.71
N PRO A 434 7.83 -13.35 13.54
CA PRO A 434 6.68 -13.73 12.70
C PRO A 434 6.63 -15.22 12.35
N SER A 435 6.05 -15.98 13.26
CA SER A 435 5.66 -17.36 13.11
C SER A 435 4.84 -17.68 14.35
N SER A 436 3.59 -18.08 14.15
CA SER A 436 2.62 -18.49 15.18
C SER A 436 1.88 -17.38 15.93
N ALA A 437 0.86 -16.82 15.29
CA ALA A 437 -0.39 -16.47 15.98
C ALA A 437 -1.54 -16.39 14.97
N MET A 438 -2.38 -17.43 15.00
CA MET A 438 -3.79 -17.57 14.60
C MET A 438 -4.25 -17.05 13.24
#